data_AF-A0A969I5S0-F1
#
_entry.id   AF-A0A969I5S0-F1
#
_cell.length_a   1.000
_cell.length_b   1.000
_cell.length_c   1.000
_cell.angle_alpha   90.00
_cell.angle_beta   90.00
_cell.angle_gamma   90.00
#
_symmetry.space_group_name_H-M   'P 1'
#
loop_
_entity.id
_entity.type
_entity.pdbx_description
1 polymer ?
#
loop_
_entity_poly.entity_id
_entity_poly.type
_entity_poly.pdbx_seq_one_letter_code
_entity_poly.pdbx_strand_id
1 'polypeptide(L)'
;MSNRWWELKIFCQPQAEDLVFWRLDDFGCHGTASELKGKSLLVRAYLPQADVQLLDLAALSIRLRQDALVADYPSPSVHWHLLDEEDWASSWKQYWQSQVIGDRLLICPAWLDSQAESVGDRLTIRLDPGAAFGTGTHPTTQLCLESLEMRIPPGSEPTVADIG
;
A
#
# COMPACT_ATOMS: atom_id res chain seq x y z
N MET A 1 -10.08 0.65 21.02
CA MET A 1 -9.48 -0.67 21.22
C MET A 1 -8.56 -0.89 20.04
N SER A 2 -7.26 -1.15 20.24
CA SER A 2 -6.34 -1.38 19.12
C SER A 2 -6.65 -2.74 18.52
N ASN A 3 -7.03 -2.80 17.24
CA ASN A 3 -7.46 -4.02 16.57
C ASN A 3 -6.22 -4.73 16.02
N ARG A 4 -5.51 -5.46 16.87
CA ARG A 4 -4.26 -6.16 16.50
C ARG A 4 -4.52 -7.30 15.51
N TRP A 5 -3.54 -7.54 14.65
CA TRP A 5 -3.56 -8.58 13.63
C TRP A 5 -2.41 -9.56 13.82
N TRP A 6 -2.61 -10.82 13.46
CA TRP A 6 -1.52 -11.76 13.23
C TRP A 6 -1.03 -11.61 11.78
N GLU A 7 0.28 -11.43 11.59
CA GLU A 7 0.94 -11.67 10.29
C GLU A 7 1.69 -13.01 10.35
N LEU A 8 1.26 -13.94 9.49
CA LEU A 8 1.90 -15.22 9.27
C LEU A 8 2.83 -15.11 8.07
N LYS A 9 4.03 -15.67 8.21
CA LYS A 9 5.07 -15.74 7.17
C LYS A 9 5.40 -17.21 6.93
N ILE A 10 4.94 -17.73 5.80
CA ILE A 10 5.13 -19.11 5.38
C ILE A 10 6.17 -19.13 4.26
N PHE A 11 7.35 -19.68 4.53
CA PHE A 11 8.36 -19.92 3.51
C PHE A 11 8.22 -21.34 2.99
N CYS A 12 7.98 -21.47 1.69
CA CYS A 12 7.78 -22.74 1.01
C CYS A 12 8.46 -22.74 -0.36
N GLN A 13 8.42 -23.86 -1.08
CA GLN A 13 8.79 -23.88 -2.49
C GLN A 13 7.61 -23.40 -3.35
N PRO A 14 7.85 -22.77 -4.53
CA PRO A 14 6.77 -22.28 -5.38
C PRO A 14 5.71 -23.33 -5.75
N GLN A 15 6.10 -24.60 -5.88
CA GLN A 15 5.17 -25.70 -6.17
C GLN A 15 4.15 -25.96 -5.06
N ALA A 16 4.45 -25.55 -3.82
CA ALA A 16 3.58 -25.71 -2.67
C ALA A 16 2.63 -24.50 -2.46
N GLU A 17 2.67 -23.48 -3.34
CA GLU A 17 1.88 -22.25 -3.20
C GLU A 17 0.39 -22.52 -3.05
N ASP A 18 -0.19 -23.29 -3.99
CA ASP A 18 -1.63 -23.58 -4.00
C ASP A 18 -2.07 -24.33 -2.73
N LEU A 19 -1.25 -25.26 -2.26
CA LEU A 19 -1.51 -26.04 -1.04
C LEU A 19 -1.47 -25.15 0.20
N VAL A 20 -0.47 -24.27 0.29
CA VAL A 20 -0.35 -23.29 1.38
C VAL A 20 -1.54 -22.34 1.34
N PHE A 21 -1.92 -21.83 0.17
CA PHE A 21 -3.06 -20.94 -0.01
C PHE A 21 -4.36 -21.60 0.45
N TRP A 22 -4.65 -22.81 -0.03
CA TRP A 22 -5.85 -23.57 0.38
C TRP A 22 -5.93 -23.77 1.88
N ARG A 23 -4.80 -24.08 2.53
CA ARG A 23 -4.76 -24.28 3.98
C ARG A 23 -4.99 -22.98 4.76
N LEU A 24 -4.52 -21.85 4.24
CA LEU A 24 -4.71 -20.54 4.85
C LEU A 24 -6.16 -20.04 4.69
N ASP A 25 -6.77 -20.31 3.53
CA ASP A 25 -8.18 -20.03 3.26
C ASP A 25 -9.10 -20.85 4.19
N ASP A 26 -8.87 -22.17 4.28
CA ASP A 26 -9.56 -23.09 5.21
C ASP A 26 -9.38 -22.70 6.68
N PHE A 27 -8.23 -22.10 7.02
CA PHE A 27 -7.97 -21.60 8.37
C PHE A 27 -8.70 -20.28 8.69
N GLY A 28 -9.26 -19.60 7.69
CA GLY A 28 -9.99 -18.34 7.86
C GLY A 28 -9.12 -17.09 7.77
N CYS A 29 -8.01 -17.12 7.03
CA CYS A 29 -7.21 -15.92 6.79
C CYS A 29 -7.99 -14.90 5.93
N HIS A 30 -7.99 -13.63 6.32
CA HIS A 30 -8.75 -12.56 5.64
C HIS A 30 -8.02 -11.97 4.43
N GLY A 31 -6.73 -12.24 4.29
CA GLY A 31 -5.94 -11.79 3.16
C GLY A 31 -4.63 -12.55 3.07
N THR A 32 -4.19 -12.80 1.84
CA THR A 32 -2.92 -13.47 1.55
C THR A 32 -2.17 -12.75 0.44
N ALA A 33 -0.85 -12.71 0.53
CA ALA A 33 0.02 -12.17 -0.52
C ALA A 33 1.26 -13.06 -0.68
N SER A 34 1.67 -13.32 -1.91
CA SER A 34 2.88 -14.11 -2.20
C SER A 34 3.98 -13.26 -2.82
N GLU A 35 5.23 -13.57 -2.45
CA GLU A 35 6.43 -12.89 -2.93
C GLU A 35 7.52 -13.93 -3.21
N LEU A 36 8.04 -13.95 -4.45
CA LEU A 36 9.15 -14.84 -4.80
C LEU A 36 10.47 -14.28 -4.23
N LYS A 37 11.14 -15.07 -3.39
CA LYS A 37 12.45 -14.74 -2.78
C LYS A 37 13.53 -15.71 -3.28
N GLY A 38 14.08 -15.41 -4.44
CA GLY A 38 15.08 -16.25 -5.08
C GLY A 38 14.48 -17.58 -5.53
N LYS A 39 14.77 -18.67 -4.82
CA LYS A 39 14.25 -20.02 -5.11
C LYS A 39 13.11 -20.45 -4.18
N SER A 40 12.73 -19.62 -3.20
CA SER A 40 11.63 -19.89 -2.28
C SER A 40 10.52 -18.87 -2.49
N LEU A 41 9.32 -19.24 -2.04
CA LEU A 41 8.15 -18.38 -2.01
C LEU A 41 7.84 -18.01 -0.57
N LEU A 42 7.63 -16.73 -0.32
CA LEU A 42 7.09 -16.23 0.94
C LEU A 42 5.61 -15.93 0.76
N VAL A 43 4.75 -16.71 1.40
CA VAL A 43 3.32 -16.43 1.52
C VAL A 43 3.08 -15.73 2.84
N ARG A 44 2.46 -14.55 2.79
CA ARG A 44 1.98 -13.80 3.94
C ARG A 44 0.49 -14.00 4.08
N ALA A 45 0.01 -14.14 5.31
CA ALA A 45 -1.41 -14.22 5.61
C ALA A 45 -1.75 -13.37 6.84
N TYR A 46 -2.95 -12.79 6.83
CA TYR A 46 -3.41 -11.86 7.86
C TYR A 46 -4.75 -12.29 8.44
N LEU A 47 -4.88 -12.21 9.76
CA LEU A 47 -6.14 -12.42 10.46
C LEU A 47 -6.19 -11.61 11.77
N PRO A 48 -7.39 -11.23 12.26
CA PRO A 48 -7.52 -10.53 13.53
C PRO A 48 -6.99 -11.37 14.69
N GLN A 49 -6.31 -10.72 15.64
CA GLN A 49 -5.80 -11.40 16.85
C GLN A 49 -6.94 -12.06 17.65
N ALA A 50 -8.13 -11.46 17.65
CA ALA A 50 -9.28 -11.92 18.42
C ALA A 50 -9.83 -13.27 17.95
N ASP A 51 -9.60 -13.64 16.69
CA ASP A 51 -10.24 -14.79 16.06
C ASP A 51 -9.49 -16.11 16.32
N VAL A 52 -8.21 -16.03 16.71
CA VAL A 52 -7.30 -17.18 16.75
C VAL A 52 -6.33 -17.13 17.93
N GLN A 53 -6.14 -18.28 18.58
CA GLN A 53 -5.19 -18.44 19.69
C GLN A 53 -3.82 -18.94 19.21
N LEU A 54 -2.77 -18.80 20.04
CA LEU A 54 -1.43 -19.30 19.73
C LEU A 54 -1.41 -20.81 19.44
N LEU A 55 -2.27 -21.59 20.10
CA LEU A 55 -2.36 -23.03 19.89
C LEU A 55 -2.88 -23.37 18.49
N ASP A 56 -3.81 -22.56 17.97
CA ASP A 56 -4.36 -22.73 16.62
C ASP A 56 -3.30 -22.44 15.56
N LEU A 57 -2.47 -21.42 15.76
CA LEU A 57 -1.32 -21.11 14.88
C LEU A 57 -0.29 -22.24 14.90
N ALA A 58 -0.01 -22.81 16.07
CA ALA A 58 0.86 -23.98 16.19
C ALA A 58 0.26 -25.18 15.44
N ALA A 59 -1.04 -25.44 15.60
CA ALA A 59 -1.75 -26.51 14.89
C ALA A 59 -1.75 -26.30 13.37
N LEU A 60 -1.94 -25.06 12.89
CA LEU A 60 -1.80 -24.70 11.48
C LEU A 60 -0.38 -25.02 10.96
N SER A 61 0.66 -24.69 11.72
CA SER A 61 2.04 -24.97 11.32
C SER A 61 2.31 -26.47 11.16
N ILE A 62 1.69 -27.31 11.99
CA ILE A 62 1.78 -28.77 11.90
C ILE A 62 1.02 -29.27 10.66
N ARG A 63 -0.20 -28.77 10.43
CA ARG A 63 -1.02 -29.14 9.27
C ARG A 63 -0.32 -28.81 7.95
N LEU A 64 0.23 -27.60 7.80
CA LEU A 64 1.00 -27.21 6.62
C LEU A 64 2.18 -28.14 6.35
N ARG A 65 2.87 -28.63 7.40
CA ARG A 65 3.96 -29.61 7.25
C ARG A 65 3.46 -30.99 6.85
N GLN A 66 2.32 -31.42 7.38
CA GLN A 66 1.69 -32.69 7.01
C GLN A 66 1.23 -32.68 5.55
N ASP A 67 0.58 -31.60 5.12
CA ASP A 67 0.14 -31.42 3.74
C ASP A 67 1.32 -31.47 2.77
N ALA A 68 2.40 -30.73 3.07
CA ALA A 68 3.62 -30.76 2.27
C ALA A 68 4.23 -32.17 2.20
N LEU A 69 4.25 -32.91 3.32
CA LEU A 69 4.74 -34.28 3.35
C LEU A 69 3.91 -35.22 2.47
N VAL A 70 2.58 -35.11 2.50
CA VAL A 70 1.67 -35.92 1.66
C VAL A 70 1.87 -35.59 0.17
N ALA A 71 2.16 -34.34 -0.15
CA ALA A 71 2.42 -33.87 -1.51
C ALA A 71 3.87 -34.08 -1.99
N ASP A 72 4.73 -34.72 -1.19
CA ASP A 72 6.17 -34.90 -1.46
C ASP A 72 6.93 -33.56 -1.69
N TYR A 73 6.54 -32.54 -0.93
CA TYR A 73 7.17 -31.22 -0.92
C TYR A 73 8.02 -31.01 0.34
N PRO A 74 9.11 -30.22 0.26
CA PRO A 74 9.86 -29.82 1.43
C PRO A 74 8.97 -29.09 2.45
N SER A 75 9.16 -29.40 3.73
CA SER A 75 8.34 -28.83 4.80
C SER A 75 8.44 -27.29 4.83
N PRO A 76 7.31 -26.58 4.82
CA PRO A 76 7.31 -25.13 4.94
C PRO A 76 7.73 -24.71 6.35
N SER A 77 8.39 -23.55 6.44
CA SER A 77 8.65 -22.89 7.72
C SER A 77 7.60 -21.80 7.94
N VAL A 78 6.98 -21.81 9.12
CA VAL A 78 5.88 -20.91 9.49
C VAL A 78 6.34 -20.07 10.66
N HIS A 79 6.26 -18.76 10.49
CA HIS A 79 6.56 -17.77 11.54
C HIS A 79 5.34 -16.86 11.69
N TRP A 80 5.10 -16.35 12.90
CA TRP A 80 4.02 -15.41 13.15
C TRP A 80 4.45 -14.35 14.17
N HIS A 81 3.82 -13.20 14.09
CA HIS A 81 3.99 -12.09 15.02
C HIS A 81 2.74 -11.22 15.00
N LEU A 82 2.55 -10.47 16.09
CA LEU A 82 1.49 -9.47 16.16
C LEU A 82 1.94 -8.23 15.39
N LEU A 83 1.04 -7.75 14.54
CA LEU A 83 1.05 -6.41 14.02
C LEU A 83 0.04 -5.59 14.83
N ASP A 84 0.47 -4.45 15.33
CA ASP A 84 -0.48 -3.44 15.77
C ASP A 84 -1.27 -2.95 14.54
N GLU A 85 -2.52 -2.55 14.76
CA GLU A 85 -3.29 -1.84 13.73
C GLU A 85 -2.60 -0.51 13.46
N GLU A 86 -1.60 -0.52 12.59
CA GLU A 86 -1.18 0.69 11.92
C GLU A 86 -2.30 1.08 10.95
N ASP A 87 -2.53 2.38 10.84
CA ASP A 87 -3.46 2.91 9.86
C ASP A 87 -2.82 2.74 8.47
N TRP A 88 -2.82 1.52 7.94
CA TRP A 88 -2.37 1.20 6.58
C TRP A 88 -3.10 2.07 5.55
N ALA A 89 -4.34 2.44 5.85
CA ALA A 89 -5.12 3.38 5.06
C ALA A 89 -4.59 4.82 5.11
N SER A 90 -3.66 5.15 6.01
CA SER A 90 -2.94 6.44 6.02
C SER A 90 -1.42 6.33 5.93
N SER A 91 -0.83 5.13 6.02
CA SER A 91 0.62 4.95 5.92
C SER A 91 1.17 5.39 4.57
N TRP A 92 0.37 5.38 3.51
CA TRP A 92 0.77 5.94 2.21
C TRP A 92 0.92 7.47 2.25
N LYS A 93 0.21 8.17 3.15
CA LYS A 93 0.24 9.65 3.25
C LYS A 93 1.60 10.19 3.65
N GLN A 94 2.40 9.41 4.37
CA GLN A 94 3.74 9.81 4.79
C GLN A 94 4.73 9.94 3.63
N TYR A 95 4.46 9.26 2.51
CA TYR A 95 5.31 9.29 1.31
C TYR A 95 4.93 10.45 0.36
N TRP A 96 3.84 11.16 0.66
CA TRP A 96 3.42 12.32 -0.11
C TRP A 96 4.08 13.60 0.37
N GLN A 97 4.56 14.39 -0.58
CA GLN A 97 5.18 15.69 -0.36
C GLN A 97 4.59 16.71 -1.34
N SER A 98 4.60 17.99 -0.95
CA SER A 98 4.21 19.06 -1.87
C SER A 98 5.10 19.06 -3.12
N GLN A 99 4.51 19.42 -4.26
CA GLN A 99 5.16 19.47 -5.56
C GLN A 99 5.16 20.90 -6.06
N VAL A 100 6.36 21.46 -6.20
CA VAL A 100 6.58 22.76 -6.82
C VAL A 100 6.50 22.58 -8.33
N ILE A 101 5.63 23.33 -8.99
CA ILE A 101 5.43 23.25 -10.45
C ILE A 101 5.56 24.64 -11.04
N GLY A 102 6.39 24.78 -12.08
CA GLY A 102 6.71 26.08 -12.67
C GLY A 102 7.19 27.12 -11.65
N ASP A 103 6.90 28.40 -11.91
CA ASP A 103 7.33 29.52 -11.07
C ASP A 103 6.27 29.89 -10.02
N ARG A 104 5.00 29.59 -10.29
CA ARG A 104 3.88 30.13 -9.50
C ARG A 104 3.00 29.09 -8.82
N LEU A 105 3.12 27.80 -9.14
CA LEU A 105 2.22 26.77 -8.63
C LEU A 105 2.88 25.90 -7.55
N LEU A 106 2.07 25.49 -6.59
CA LEU A 106 2.41 24.49 -5.58
C LEU A 106 1.23 23.52 -5.45
N ILE A 107 1.44 22.24 -5.71
CA ILE A 107 0.45 21.21 -5.35
C ILE A 107 0.78 20.70 -3.95
N CYS A 108 -0.18 20.76 -3.03
CA CYS A 108 0.00 20.29 -1.67
C CYS A 108 -1.07 19.25 -1.30
N PRO A 109 -0.69 18.11 -0.69
CA PRO A 109 -1.67 17.21 -0.09
C PRO A 109 -2.55 17.94 0.93
N ALA A 110 -3.85 17.68 0.90
CA ALA A 110 -4.83 18.41 1.70
C ALA A 110 -4.57 18.35 3.22
N TRP A 111 -3.84 17.34 3.70
CA TRP A 111 -3.47 17.14 5.11
C TRP A 111 -2.09 17.70 5.50
N LEU A 112 -1.33 18.29 4.57
CA LEU A 112 -0.02 18.90 4.85
C LEU A 112 -0.14 20.43 4.83
N ASP A 113 -0.46 21.02 5.98
CA ASP A 113 -0.60 22.49 6.09
C ASP A 113 0.75 23.21 6.08
N SER A 114 1.78 22.64 6.72
CA SER A 114 3.06 23.32 6.98
C SER A 114 3.94 23.55 5.74
N GLN A 115 3.77 22.78 4.67
CA GLN A 115 4.58 22.94 3.46
C GLN A 115 4.08 24.09 2.58
N ALA A 116 2.78 24.41 2.61
CA ALA A 116 2.21 25.51 1.85
C ALA A 116 2.77 26.88 2.26
N GLU A 117 3.07 27.06 3.55
CA GLU A 117 3.60 28.32 4.10
C GLU A 117 5.09 28.53 3.80
N SER A 118 5.81 27.47 3.42
CA SER A 118 7.27 27.47 3.29
C SER A 118 7.79 27.89 1.92
N VAL A 119 6.93 27.98 0.89
CA VAL A 119 7.34 28.17 -0.52
C VAL A 119 6.97 29.56 -1.08
N GLY A 120 6.79 30.57 -0.22
CA GLY A 120 6.53 31.96 -0.63
C GLY A 120 5.14 32.20 -1.23
N ASP A 121 5.00 33.21 -2.09
CA ASP A 121 3.70 33.69 -2.65
C ASP A 121 3.13 32.80 -3.79
N ARG A 122 3.43 31.50 -3.79
CA ARG A 122 2.91 30.57 -4.81
C ARG A 122 1.42 30.28 -4.62
N LEU A 123 0.69 30.14 -5.73
CA LEU A 123 -0.68 29.67 -5.74
C LEU A 123 -0.72 28.19 -5.35
N THR A 124 -1.26 27.91 -4.17
CA THR A 124 -1.36 26.56 -3.62
C THR A 124 -2.64 25.86 -4.08
N ILE A 125 -2.49 24.75 -4.79
CA ILE A 125 -3.55 23.81 -5.15
C ILE A 125 -3.55 22.69 -4.10
N ARG A 126 -4.59 22.64 -3.26
CA ARG A 126 -4.76 21.58 -2.27
C ARG A 126 -5.58 20.44 -2.85
N LEU A 127 -5.06 19.22 -2.79
CA LEU A 127 -5.77 18.03 -3.28
C LEU A 127 -5.59 16.82 -2.35
N ASP A 128 -6.61 15.98 -2.29
CA ASP A 128 -6.49 14.63 -1.75
C ASP A 128 -6.13 13.70 -2.92
N PRO A 129 -4.90 13.13 -2.95
CA PRO A 129 -4.44 12.29 -4.04
C PRO A 129 -5.32 11.07 -4.29
N GLY A 130 -5.89 10.48 -3.23
CA GLY A 130 -6.69 9.27 -3.30
C GLY A 130 -6.20 8.27 -4.35
N ALA A 131 -7.10 7.90 -5.26
CA ALA A 131 -6.81 7.07 -6.44
C ALA A 131 -6.80 7.87 -7.77
N ALA A 132 -6.79 9.21 -7.71
CA ALA A 132 -6.92 10.05 -8.90
C ALA A 132 -5.55 10.28 -9.56
N PHE A 133 -5.54 10.30 -10.90
CA PHE A 133 -4.40 10.84 -11.67
C PHE A 133 -4.41 12.37 -11.62
N GLY A 134 -3.31 13.03 -11.99
CA GLY A 134 -3.25 14.49 -12.03
C GLY A 134 -2.79 15.16 -10.74
N THR A 135 -2.07 14.42 -9.89
CA THR A 135 -1.62 14.87 -8.57
C THR A 135 -0.32 15.67 -8.57
N GLY A 136 0.23 15.95 -9.75
CA GLY A 136 1.46 16.75 -9.92
C GLY A 136 2.77 15.98 -9.87
N THR A 137 2.76 14.70 -9.47
CA THR A 137 3.97 13.87 -9.46
C THR A 137 4.36 13.36 -10.84
N HIS A 138 3.39 13.26 -11.77
CA HIS A 138 3.64 12.80 -13.13
C HIS A 138 4.03 13.95 -14.06
N PRO A 139 5.04 13.78 -14.95
CA PRO A 139 5.51 14.85 -15.83
C PRO A 139 4.43 15.46 -16.73
N THR A 140 3.44 14.68 -17.17
CA THR A 140 2.35 15.21 -18.01
C THR A 140 1.51 16.24 -17.27
N THR A 141 1.22 16.03 -15.98
CA THR A 141 0.51 17.02 -15.15
C THR A 141 1.33 18.28 -14.98
N GLN A 142 2.63 18.14 -14.73
CA GLN A 142 3.55 19.27 -14.59
C GLN A 142 3.60 20.12 -15.88
N LEU A 143 3.78 19.48 -17.04
CA LEU A 143 3.84 20.17 -18.33
C LEU A 143 2.53 20.87 -18.70
N CYS A 144 1.37 20.28 -18.38
CA CYS A 144 0.08 20.92 -18.58
C CYS A 144 -0.07 22.18 -17.72
N LEU A 145 0.30 22.10 -16.44
CA LEU A 145 0.22 23.22 -15.50
C LEU A 145 1.21 24.34 -15.83
N GLU A 146 2.45 24.01 -16.19
CA GLU A 146 3.43 24.98 -16.69
C GLU A 146 2.95 25.65 -17.98
N SER A 147 2.32 24.87 -18.87
CA SER A 147 1.73 25.43 -20.10
C SER A 147 0.58 26.40 -19.82
N LEU A 148 -0.26 26.11 -18.82
CA LEU A 148 -1.32 27.03 -18.38
C LEU A 148 -0.70 28.30 -17.79
N GLU A 149 0.33 28.17 -16.95
CA GLU A 149 1.05 29.30 -16.36
C GLU A 149 1.64 30.25 -17.42
N MET A 150 2.23 29.70 -18.48
CA MET A 150 2.77 30.48 -19.59
C MET A 150 1.70 31.16 -20.47
N ARG A 151 0.50 30.59 -20.55
CA ARG A 151 -0.56 31.01 -21.50
C ARG A 151 -1.64 31.86 -20.86
N ILE A 152 -1.82 31.80 -19.55
CA ILE A 152 -2.86 32.49 -18.80
C ILE A 152 -2.21 33.52 -17.88
N PRO A 153 -2.17 34.81 -18.30
CA PRO A 153 -1.61 35.87 -17.47
C PRO A 153 -2.40 36.03 -16.15
N PRO A 154 -1.73 36.46 -15.06
CA PRO A 154 -2.42 36.83 -13.82
C PRO A 154 -3.54 37.87 -14.08
N GLY A 155 -4.71 37.65 -13.50
CA GLY A 155 -5.85 38.57 -13.62
C GLY A 155 -6.66 38.45 -14.92
N SER A 156 -6.31 37.51 -15.81
CA SER A 156 -7.14 37.19 -16.97
C SER A 156 -8.29 36.24 -16.61
N GLU A 157 -9.42 36.36 -17.31
CA GLU A 157 -10.60 35.50 -17.15
C GLU A 157 -10.87 34.67 -18.42
N PRO A 158 -9.99 33.72 -18.79
CA PRO A 158 -10.20 32.89 -19.97
C PRO A 158 -11.32 31.88 -19.74
N THR A 159 -12.02 31.51 -20.83
CA THR A 159 -12.83 30.28 -20.84
C THR A 159 -11.90 29.09 -21.08
N VAL A 160 -11.89 28.13 -20.15
CA VAL A 160 -11.03 26.93 -20.20
C VAL A 160 -11.91 25.69 -20.09
N ALA A 161 -11.58 24.65 -20.87
CA ALA A 161 -12.16 23.32 -20.75
C ALA A 161 -11.04 22.32 -20.42
N ASP A 162 -11.20 21.60 -19.32
CA ASP A 162 -10.34 20.48 -18.95
C ASP A 162 -11.00 19.18 -19.41
N ILE A 163 -10.31 18.42 -20.26
CA ILE A 163 -10.82 17.20 -20.90
C ILE A 163 -9.97 16.03 -20.42
N GLY A 164 -10.54 15.24 -19.51
CA GLY A 164 -9.92 14.06 -18.90
C GLY A 164 -10.01 12.80 -19.75
#